data_AF-A0A842NT30-F1
#
_entry.id   AF-A0A842NT30-F1
#
_cell.length_a   1.000
_cell.length_b   1.000
_cell.length_c   1.000
_cell.angle_alpha   90.00
_cell.angle_beta   90.00
_cell.angle_gamma   90.00
#
_symmetry.space_group_name_H-M   'P 1'
#
loop_
_entity.id
_entity.type
_entity.pdbx_description
1 polymer ?
#
loop_
_entity_poly.entity_id
_entity_poly.type
_entity_poly.pdbx_seq_one_letter_code
_entity_poly.pdbx_strand_id
1 'polypeptide(L)'
;ENPVLGQAITAAVFLNGVMVSDSDNMLVAFIGPEEVGSGHPVYIPVTADYIFEFMVYGDIYSVGEQVNLALLDAKTDKLCFAKENIIFTPNDYTGTSKNPLVLEIIC
;
A
#
# COMPACT_ATOMS: atom_id res chain seq x y z
N GLU A 1 -0.95 -26.95 7.71
CA GLU A 1 -1.30 -25.63 7.16
C GLU A 1 -0.11 -24.71 7.39
N ASN A 2 0.27 -23.90 6.40
CA ASN A 2 1.31 -22.91 6.58
C ASN A 2 0.75 -21.74 7.42
N PRO A 3 1.54 -21.14 8.32
CA PRO A 3 1.07 -19.98 9.08
C PRO A 3 0.84 -18.80 8.14
N VAL A 4 -0.30 -18.11 8.31
CA VAL A 4 -0.54 -16.81 7.69
C VAL A 4 0.25 -15.77 8.46
N LEU A 5 1.11 -15.04 7.74
CA LEU A 5 1.94 -13.97 8.27
C LEU A 5 1.40 -12.63 7.76
N GLY A 6 1.57 -11.58 8.54
CA GLY A 6 1.07 -10.25 8.20
C GLY A 6 2.13 -9.16 8.40
N GLN A 7 2.07 -8.13 7.57
CA GLN A 7 2.81 -6.88 7.69
C GLN A 7 1.81 -5.72 7.57
N ALA A 8 1.91 -4.72 8.44
CA ALA A 8 1.08 -3.52 8.35
C ALA A 8 1.74 -2.48 7.45
N ILE A 9 0.97 -1.83 6.59
CA ILE A 9 1.44 -0.74 5.73
C ILE A 9 0.61 0.51 6.03
N THR A 10 1.31 1.62 6.23
CA THR A 10 0.74 2.96 6.25
C THR A 10 1.46 3.85 5.24
N ALA A 11 0.75 4.27 4.19
CA ALA A 11 1.33 5.02 3.08
C ALA A 11 0.57 6.32 2.77
N ALA A 12 1.30 7.33 2.30
CA ALA A 12 0.74 8.53 1.68
C ALA A 12 1.02 8.43 0.18
N VAL A 13 -0.02 8.48 -0.64
CA VAL A 13 0.09 8.24 -2.08
C VAL A 13 -0.10 9.55 -2.83
N PHE A 14 0.82 9.83 -3.75
CA PHE A 14 0.76 10.95 -4.67
C PHE A 14 0.67 10.41 -6.10
N LEU A 15 -0.37 10.81 -6.82
CA LEU A 15 -0.54 10.53 -8.25
C LEU A 15 -0.16 11.78 -9.03
N ASN A 16 0.92 11.72 -9.81
CA ASN A 16 1.45 12.85 -10.55
C ASN A 16 1.69 14.10 -9.65
N GLY A 17 2.19 13.87 -8.43
CA GLY A 17 2.45 14.91 -7.42
C GLY A 17 1.22 15.43 -6.67
N VAL A 18 0.02 14.87 -6.91
CA VAL A 18 -1.22 15.24 -6.22
C VAL A 18 -1.60 14.16 -5.23
N MET A 19 -1.84 14.54 -3.96
CA MET A 19 -2.27 13.61 -2.92
C MET A 19 -3.58 12.92 -3.31
N VAL A 20 -3.57 11.60 -3.24
CA VAL A 20 -4.76 10.78 -3.47
C VAL A 20 -5.65 10.82 -2.24
N SER A 21 -6.88 11.29 -2.42
CA SER A 21 -7.86 11.53 -1.34
C SER A 21 -9.27 11.01 -1.63
N ASP A 22 -9.52 10.56 -2.86
CA ASP A 22 -10.81 10.04 -3.29
C ASP A 22 -11.01 8.62 -2.74
N SER A 23 -12.09 8.39 -1.99
CA SER A 23 -12.37 7.14 -1.28
C SER A 23 -12.57 5.94 -2.20
N ASP A 24 -12.90 6.19 -3.46
CA ASP A 24 -13.11 5.11 -4.44
C ASP A 24 -11.78 4.54 -4.96
N ASN A 25 -10.66 5.26 -4.78
CA ASN A 25 -9.34 4.74 -5.10
C ASN A 25 -8.91 3.65 -4.13
N MET A 26 -8.03 2.76 -4.61
CA MET A 26 -7.50 1.66 -3.81
C MET A 26 -5.99 1.51 -4.02
N LEU A 27 -5.24 1.39 -2.92
CA LEU A 27 -3.84 0.97 -2.97
C LEU A 27 -3.81 -0.54 -2.79
N VAL A 28 -3.16 -1.24 -3.71
CA VAL A 28 -3.12 -2.70 -3.80
C VAL A 28 -1.66 -3.15 -3.69
N ALA A 29 -1.42 -4.21 -2.94
CA ALA A 29 -0.12 -4.83 -2.76
C ALA A 29 -0.06 -6.18 -3.47
N PHE A 30 1.06 -6.44 -4.14
CA PHE A 30 1.31 -7.67 -4.88
C PHE A 30 2.62 -8.32 -4.48
N ILE A 31 2.61 -9.64 -4.26
CA ILE A 31 3.81 -10.47 -4.25
C ILE A 31 3.77 -11.33 -5.51
N GLY A 32 4.69 -11.06 -6.44
CA GLY A 32 4.57 -11.61 -7.80
C GLY A 32 3.24 -11.20 -8.45
N PRO A 33 2.42 -12.15 -8.96
CA PRO A 33 1.12 -11.88 -9.56
C PRO A 33 -0.05 -11.88 -8.56
N GLU A 34 0.18 -12.22 -7.29
CA GLU A 34 -0.87 -12.40 -6.29
C GLU A 34 -1.16 -11.10 -5.55
N GLU A 35 -2.44 -10.70 -5.49
CA GLU A 35 -2.89 -9.64 -4.59
C GLU A 35 -2.84 -10.15 -3.15
N VAL A 36 -2.06 -9.47 -2.33
CA VAL A 36 -1.77 -9.87 -0.94
C VAL A 36 -2.34 -8.89 0.09
N GLY A 37 -2.98 -7.81 -0.36
CA GLY A 37 -3.61 -6.83 0.50
C GLY A 37 -4.02 -5.58 -0.27
N SER A 38 -5.03 -4.88 0.23
CA SER A 38 -5.48 -3.63 -0.34
C SER A 38 -6.17 -2.74 0.69
N GLY A 39 -6.24 -1.44 0.41
CA GLY A 39 -6.88 -0.46 1.28
C GLY A 39 -7.31 0.80 0.55
N HIS A 40 -8.24 1.52 1.15
CA HIS A 40 -8.75 2.81 0.66
C HIS A 40 -8.11 3.97 1.42
N PRO A 41 -8.10 5.20 0.86
CA PRO A 41 -7.57 6.34 1.58
C PRO A 41 -8.50 6.72 2.74
N VAL A 42 -7.89 7.07 3.87
CA VAL A 42 -8.55 7.50 5.10
C VAL A 42 -7.98 8.86 5.50
N TYR A 43 -8.87 9.80 5.82
CA TYR A 43 -8.49 11.11 6.31
C TYR A 43 -8.05 11.05 7.78
N ILE A 44 -6.91 11.65 8.10
CA ILE A 44 -6.34 11.72 9.45
C ILE A 44 -6.44 13.16 9.95
N PRO A 45 -7.38 13.47 10.88
CA PRO A 45 -7.61 14.85 11.34
C PRO A 45 -6.40 15.53 11.98
N VAL A 46 -5.50 14.74 12.60
CA VAL A 46 -4.33 15.25 13.33
C VAL A 46 -3.27 15.81 12.38
N THR A 47 -3.09 15.20 11.22
CA THR A 47 -2.15 15.66 10.19
C THR A 47 -2.85 16.47 9.09
N ALA A 48 -4.18 16.41 9.02
CA ALA A 48 -5.00 16.95 7.95
C ALA A 48 -4.69 16.36 6.57
N ASP A 49 -4.20 15.11 6.53
CA ASP A 49 -3.79 14.39 5.32
C ASP A 49 -4.57 13.09 5.13
N TYR A 50 -4.47 12.51 3.92
CA TYR A 50 -4.97 11.17 3.62
C TYR A 50 -3.85 10.13 3.64
N ILE A 51 -4.14 8.99 4.26
CA ILE A 51 -3.24 7.83 4.27
C ILE A 51 -4.00 6.57 3.83
N PHE A 52 -3.25 5.58 3.36
CA PHE A 52 -3.71 4.21 3.15
C PHE A 52 -3.14 3.36 4.27
N GLU A 53 -4.01 2.74 5.07
CA GLU A 53 -3.62 1.82 6.14
C GLU A 53 -4.27 0.45 5.89
N PHE A 54 -3.45 -0.58 5.69
CA PHE A 54 -3.91 -1.94 5.39
C PHE A 54 -2.88 -3.00 5.74
N MET A 55 -3.32 -4.26 5.73
CA MET A 55 -2.47 -5.43 5.96
C MET A 55 -2.06 -6.07 4.65
N VAL A 56 -0.80 -6.48 4.57
CA VAL A 56 -0.29 -7.41 3.56
C VAL A 56 -0.12 -8.78 4.20
N TYR A 57 -0.61 -9.81 3.53
CA TYR A 57 -0.59 -11.19 3.99
C TYR A 57 0.28 -12.06 3.10
N GLY A 58 0.97 -13.01 3.71
CA GLY A 58 1.79 -13.99 3.00
C GLY A 58 2.02 -15.22 3.85
N ASP A 59 2.87 -16.11 3.38
CA ASP A 59 3.30 -17.29 4.13
C ASP A 59 4.82 -17.30 4.36
N ILE A 60 5.35 -18.42 4.86
CA ILE A 60 6.78 -18.56 5.15
C ILE A 60 7.66 -18.45 3.90
N TYR A 61 7.13 -18.75 2.71
CA TYR A 61 7.86 -18.65 1.45
C TYR A 61 7.85 -17.23 0.89
N SER A 62 6.88 -16.40 1.28
CA SER A 62 6.83 -14.97 0.93
C SER A 62 7.87 -14.13 1.67
N VAL A 63 8.50 -14.65 2.74
CA VAL A 63 9.44 -13.88 3.57
C VAL A 63 10.66 -13.44 2.76
N GLY A 64 10.89 -12.14 2.70
CA GLY A 64 11.98 -11.56 1.91
C GLY A 64 11.62 -11.29 0.45
N GLU A 65 10.41 -11.64 0.01
CA GLU A 65 9.95 -11.30 -1.33
C GLU A 65 9.56 -9.83 -1.45
N GLN A 66 9.59 -9.33 -2.69
CA GLN A 66 9.24 -7.95 -3.01
C GLN A 66 7.72 -7.78 -3.05
N VAL A 67 7.23 -6.83 -2.27
CA VAL A 67 5.85 -6.34 -2.37
C VAL A 67 5.85 -5.12 -3.29
N ASN A 68 5.13 -5.25 -4.40
CA ASN A 68 4.89 -4.16 -5.34
C ASN A 68 3.58 -3.48 -4.98
N LEU A 69 3.59 -2.15 -4.89
CA LEU A 69 2.43 -1.37 -4.55
C LEU A 69 1.89 -0.70 -5.82
N ALA A 70 0.57 -0.71 -6.00
CA ALA A 70 -0.08 -0.07 -7.14
C ALA A 70 -1.36 0.62 -6.73
N LEU A 71 -1.60 1.80 -7.29
CA LEU A 71 -2.86 2.52 -7.15
C LEU A 71 -3.82 2.09 -8.26
N LEU A 72 -5.00 1.62 -7.88
CA LEU A 72 -6.15 1.52 -8.76
C LEU A 72 -6.88 2.86 -8.74
N ASP A 73 -6.75 3.62 -9.84
CA ASP A 73 -7.46 4.89 -10.05
C ASP A 73 -8.90 4.63 -10.48
N ALA A 74 -9.85 4.89 -9.59
CA ALA A 74 -11.28 4.64 -9.82
C ALA A 74 -11.87 5.46 -10.98
N LYS A 75 -11.24 6.57 -11.37
CA LYS A 75 -11.72 7.41 -12.46
C LYS A 75 -11.32 6.87 -13.83
N THR A 76 -10.13 6.28 -13.92
CA THR A 76 -9.57 5.79 -15.18
C THR A 76 -9.59 4.28 -15.31
N ASP A 77 -9.90 3.56 -14.23
CA ASP A 77 -9.84 2.10 -14.13
C ASP A 77 -8.45 1.55 -14.49
N LYS A 78 -7.41 2.31 -14.12
CA LYS A 78 -6.01 1.95 -14.38
C LYS A 78 -5.32 1.54 -13.09
N LEU A 79 -4.52 0.48 -13.20
CA LEU A 79 -3.59 0.06 -12.17
C LEU A 79 -2.20 0.66 -12.45
N CYS A 80 -1.74 1.53 -11.56
CA CYS A 80 -0.54 2.34 -11.72
C CYS A 80 0.46 1.97 -10.61
N PHE A 81 1.60 1.37 -10.97
CA PHE A 81 2.58 0.89 -10.00
C PHE A 81 3.43 2.03 -9.43
N ALA A 82 3.67 1.97 -8.12
CA ALA A 82 4.66 2.79 -7.43
C ALA A 82 6.07 2.38 -7.83
N LYS A 83 7.01 3.32 -7.71
CA LYS A 83 8.44 3.04 -7.94
C LYS A 83 9.08 2.41 -6.70
N GLU A 84 8.57 2.79 -5.54
CA GLU A 84 8.98 2.28 -4.25
C GLU A 84 8.55 0.82 -4.11
N ASN A 85 9.46 0.01 -3.62
CA ASN A 85 9.22 -1.40 -3.32
C ASN A 85 9.54 -1.63 -1.85
N ILE A 86 8.77 -2.52 -1.22
CA ILE A 86 9.03 -2.94 0.15
C ILE A 86 9.30 -4.44 0.18
N ILE A 87 9.99 -4.89 1.22
CA ILE A 87 10.26 -6.31 1.42
C ILE A 87 9.26 -6.86 2.44
N PHE A 88 8.61 -7.97 2.09
CA PHE A 88 7.68 -8.62 3.00
C PHE A 88 8.42 -9.15 4.24
N THR A 89 8.12 -8.52 5.37
CA THR A 89 8.72 -8.85 6.67
C THR A 89 7.60 -9.13 7.68
N PRO A 90 7.42 -10.40 8.10
CA PRO A 90 6.37 -10.78 9.03
C PRO A 90 6.43 -10.01 10.35
N ASN A 91 5.25 -9.63 10.86
CA ASN A 91 5.05 -8.89 12.11
C ASN A 91 5.70 -7.50 12.13
N ASP A 92 6.02 -6.95 10.96
CA ASP A 92 6.58 -5.61 10.82
C ASP A 92 5.49 -4.58 10.48
N TYR A 93 5.83 -3.31 10.64
CA TYR A 93 5.00 -2.17 10.22
C TYR A 93 5.82 -1.20 9.38
N THR A 94 5.34 -0.89 8.18
CA THR A 94 5.96 0.07 7.27
C THR A 94 5.19 1.37 7.27
N GLY A 95 5.84 2.45 7.73
CA GLY A 95 5.21 3.75 7.91
C GLY A 95 4.30 3.81 9.14
N THR A 96 3.83 5.02 9.45
CA THR A 96 2.86 5.29 10.53
C THR A 96 1.96 6.46 10.12
N SER A 97 0.86 6.69 10.82
CA SER A 97 -0.02 7.84 10.55
C SER A 97 0.65 9.22 10.68
N LYS A 98 1.77 9.32 11.42
CA LYS A 98 2.56 10.56 11.55
C LYS A 98 3.76 10.64 10.60
N ASN A 99 4.22 9.50 10.11
CA ASN A 99 5.35 9.39 9.21
C ASN A 99 5.07 8.22 8.24
N PRO A 100 4.18 8.44 7.26
CA PRO A 100 3.78 7.40 6.33
C PRO A 100 4.89 7.09 5.33
N LEU A 101 4.87 5.90 4.74
CA LEU A 101 5.64 5.62 3.53
C LEU A 101 5.12 6.50 2.39
N VAL A 102 5.96 7.35 1.82
CA VAL A 102 5.56 8.20 0.68
C VAL A 102 5.71 7.39 -0.60
N LEU A 103 4.64 7.31 -1.39
CA LEU A 103 4.60 6.62 -2.68
C LEU A 103 4.32 7.63 -3.78
N GLU A 104 5.22 7.69 -4.76
CA GLU A 104 5.07 8.55 -5.94
C GLU A 104 4.71 7.69 -7.15
N ILE A 105 3.50 7.89 -7.65
CA ILE A 105 2.92 7.10 -8.74
C ILE A 105 2.75 7.99 -9.97
N ILE A 106 3.21 7.45 -11.11
CA ILE A 106 3.05 8.08 -12.42
C ILE A 106 2.20 7.16 -13.28
N CYS A 107 1.10 7.73 -13.78
CA CYS A 107 0.13 7.15 -14.70
C CYS A 107 -0.27 8.24 -15.70
#